data_AF-A0A1S1LEC9-F1
#
_entry.id   AF-A0A1S1LEC9-F1
#
_cell.length_a   1.000
_cell.length_b   1.000
_cell.length_c   1.000
_cell.angle_alpha   90.00
_cell.angle_beta   90.00
_cell.angle_gamma   90.00
#
_symmetry.space_group_name_H-M   'P 1'
#
loop_
_entity.id
_entity.type
_entity.pdbx_description
1 polymer ?
#
loop_
_entity_poly.entity_id
_entity_poly.type
_entity_poly.pdbx_seq_one_letter_code
_entity_poly.pdbx_strand_id
1 'polypeptide(L)'
;MVLLGTGCAPQRTEESQQISTQIRALPGVTETTHDYFNVFTKGQRFGLTVSVVPDVTADQLSAIWELFTKRVREVGFSQHDVTLTVVAPCTTQDTSSSCSKVTSAIDADAKRQPAPPFADWVRLRQSPNVGSADITTAYSGPAPRVTVDVAIKGSQPGRTTDYRDITTAFHQIAGDFAALSDAAWRVGPVVGAYPALSTEQGFPDISVVALWERLNAVAPTSARFTARSAHKDQKDVQYSTARHYLNTTYAEVPTATEAQLRGLALAQLELLKQFGQPGIYELHGNKTSVTVWLGGCMGEMPPSLRSSAVEAEMRATYETCPR
;
A
#
# COMPACT_ATOMS: atom_id res chain seq x y z
N MET A 1 0.00 25.69 47.77
CA MET A 1 -0.30 26.10 46.38
C MET A 1 0.79 25.51 45.51
N VAL A 2 0.53 24.35 44.90
CA VAL A 2 1.52 23.57 44.14
C VAL A 2 1.55 24.11 42.72
N LEU A 3 2.71 24.55 42.26
CA LEU A 3 2.99 24.91 40.87
C LEU A 3 2.92 23.65 40.01
N LEU A 4 1.92 23.56 39.13
CA LEU A 4 1.88 22.58 38.04
C LEU A 4 2.79 23.09 36.92
N GLY A 5 4.01 22.57 36.87
CA GLY A 5 4.90 22.75 35.74
C GLY A 5 4.31 22.06 34.51
N THR A 6 3.97 22.85 33.49
CA THR A 6 3.74 22.35 32.13
C THR A 6 5.06 21.77 31.62
N GLY A 7 5.24 20.45 31.74
CA GLY A 7 6.41 19.75 31.24
C GLY A 7 6.44 19.77 29.71
N CYS A 8 7.11 20.77 29.13
CA CYS A 8 7.63 20.63 27.77
C CYS A 8 8.63 19.48 27.80
N ALA A 9 8.32 18.37 27.13
CA ALA A 9 9.34 17.35 26.89
C ALA A 9 10.55 18.03 26.21
N PRO A 10 11.79 17.77 26.66
CA PRO A 10 12.96 18.39 26.06
C PRO A 10 12.98 18.07 24.56
N GLN A 11 13.08 19.12 23.75
CA GLN A 11 13.16 19.01 22.30
C GLN A 11 14.55 18.46 21.98
N ARG A 12 14.65 17.19 21.59
CA ARG A 12 15.91 16.47 21.34
C ARG A 12 16.48 16.78 19.94
N THR A 13 16.36 18.05 19.56
CA THR A 13 16.67 18.57 18.22
C THR A 13 18.16 18.53 17.93
N GLU A 14 19.01 18.73 18.95
CA GLU A 14 20.46 18.68 18.78
C GLU A 14 20.93 17.27 18.43
N GLU A 15 20.40 16.24 19.10
CA GLU A 15 20.78 14.86 18.81
C GLU A 15 20.24 14.41 17.45
N SER A 16 19.00 14.78 17.08
CA SER A 16 18.48 14.50 15.73
C SER A 16 19.30 15.19 14.63
N GLN A 17 19.69 16.44 14.85
CA GLN A 17 20.56 17.19 13.94
C GLN A 17 21.95 16.55 13.81
N GLN A 18 22.52 16.04 14.90
CA GLN A 18 23.81 15.36 14.88
C GLN A 18 23.75 14.06 14.06
N ILE A 19 22.69 13.25 14.25
CA ILE A 19 22.45 12.05 13.44
C ILE A 19 22.35 12.42 11.96
N SER A 20 21.52 13.41 11.63
CA SER A 20 21.31 13.91 10.26
C SER A 20 22.64 14.34 9.61
N THR A 21 23.47 15.10 10.34
CA THR A 21 24.75 15.62 9.84
C THR A 21 25.74 14.50 9.53
N GLN A 22 25.81 13.47 10.38
CA GLN A 22 26.70 12.34 10.16
C GLN A 22 26.26 11.47 8.99
N ILE A 23 24.95 11.25 8.83
CA ILE A 23 24.41 10.51 7.69
C ILE A 23 24.64 11.27 6.38
N ARG A 24 24.51 12.61 6.39
CA ARG A 24 24.78 13.45 5.22
C ARG A 24 26.22 13.34 4.70
N ALA A 25 27.18 13.00 5.56
CA ALA A 25 28.57 12.83 5.17
C ALA A 25 28.86 11.48 4.47
N LEU A 26 27.88 10.56 4.41
CA LEU A 26 28.07 9.26 3.78
C LEU A 26 28.07 9.36 2.24
N PRO A 27 28.84 8.51 1.54
CA PRO A 27 28.84 8.45 0.09
C PRO A 27 27.44 8.19 -0.49
N GLY A 28 27.10 8.93 -1.54
CA GLY A 28 25.82 8.80 -2.24
C GLY A 28 24.66 9.54 -1.58
N VAL A 29 24.84 10.19 -0.42
CA VAL A 29 23.83 11.06 0.20
C VAL A 29 23.95 12.49 -0.34
N THR A 30 22.84 13.07 -0.77
CA THR A 30 22.78 14.44 -1.30
C THR A 30 22.20 15.41 -0.27
N GLU A 31 21.18 14.98 0.46
CA GLU A 31 20.46 15.79 1.44
C GLU A 31 19.91 14.91 2.56
N THR A 32 19.72 15.51 3.73
CA THR A 32 19.05 14.90 4.87
C THR A 32 18.09 15.89 5.51
N THR A 33 16.88 15.48 5.81
CA THR A 33 15.90 16.23 6.61
C THR A 33 15.44 15.36 7.76
N HIS A 34 15.13 15.97 8.90
CA HIS A 34 14.72 15.24 10.09
C HIS A 34 13.52 15.92 10.76
N ASP A 35 12.71 15.12 11.42
CA ASP A 35 11.55 15.55 12.17
C ASP A 35 11.54 14.87 13.54
N TYR A 36 11.34 15.68 14.58
CA TYR A 36 11.14 15.20 15.94
C TYR A 36 9.91 15.88 16.52
N PHE A 37 8.89 15.09 16.84
CA PHE A 37 7.68 15.62 17.46
C PHE A 37 7.07 14.62 18.44
N ASN A 38 6.32 15.16 19.39
CA ASN A 38 5.63 14.37 20.40
C ASN A 38 4.14 14.32 20.06
N VAL A 39 3.60 13.13 19.88
CA VAL A 39 2.16 12.92 19.68
C VAL A 39 1.57 12.45 20.99
N PHE A 40 0.62 13.21 21.54
CA PHE A 40 0.00 12.92 22.85
C PHE A 40 -0.51 11.48 23.00
N THR A 41 -0.94 10.86 21.90
CA THR A 41 -1.50 9.50 21.87
C THR A 41 -0.51 8.41 21.45
N LYS A 42 0.66 8.76 20.89
CA LYS A 42 1.63 7.79 20.34
C LYS A 42 3.05 7.92 20.88
N GLY A 43 3.30 8.91 21.74
CA GLY A 43 4.62 9.20 22.29
C GLY A 43 5.51 10.00 21.34
N GLN A 44 6.81 9.96 21.60
CA GLN A 44 7.83 10.65 20.82
C GLN A 44 8.08 9.92 19.50
N ARG A 45 8.23 10.67 18.41
CA ARG A 45 8.54 10.18 17.07
C ARG A 45 9.77 10.88 16.51
N PHE A 46 10.65 10.12 15.89
CA PHE A 46 11.84 10.60 15.19
C PHE A 46 11.88 10.05 13.76
N GLY A 47 11.74 10.93 12.78
CA GLY A 47 11.93 10.62 11.37
C GLY A 47 13.24 11.19 10.85
N LEU A 48 13.95 10.41 10.03
CA LEU A 48 15.05 10.88 9.20
C LEU A 48 14.74 10.54 7.74
N THR A 49 14.70 11.55 6.88
CA THR A 49 14.62 11.39 5.43
C THR A 49 15.99 11.67 4.82
N VAL A 50 16.46 10.78 3.96
CA VAL A 50 17.77 10.82 3.31
C VAL A 50 17.56 10.80 1.80
N SER A 51 17.90 11.88 1.13
CA SER A 51 17.94 11.93 -0.33
C SER A 51 19.29 11.39 -0.81
N VAL A 52 19.26 10.52 -1.82
CA VAL A 52 20.45 9.88 -2.37
C VAL A 52 20.64 10.16 -3.85
N VAL A 53 21.81 9.86 -4.39
CA VAL A 53 22.10 9.93 -5.83
C VAL A 53 21.32 8.86 -6.60
N PRO A 54 21.06 9.04 -7.91
CA PRO A 54 20.27 8.07 -8.71
C PRO A 54 20.85 6.65 -8.71
N ASP A 55 22.18 6.54 -8.78
CA ASP A 55 22.97 5.32 -8.89
C ASP A 55 23.42 4.74 -7.54
N VAL A 56 22.78 5.14 -6.44
CA VAL A 56 23.06 4.61 -5.10
C VAL A 56 23.04 3.08 -5.08
N THR A 57 24.03 2.47 -4.42
CA THR A 57 24.17 1.01 -4.32
C THR A 57 23.53 0.47 -3.05
N ALA A 58 23.20 -0.84 -3.04
CA ALA A 58 22.69 -1.51 -1.84
C ALA A 58 23.67 -1.44 -0.65
N ASP A 59 24.98 -1.45 -0.92
CA ASP A 59 26.02 -1.34 0.12
C ASP A 59 26.03 0.07 0.74
N GLN A 60 25.87 1.13 -0.07
CA GLN A 60 25.76 2.50 0.44
C GLN A 60 24.51 2.67 1.31
N LEU A 61 23.38 2.10 0.89
CA LEU A 61 22.14 2.11 1.67
C LEU A 61 22.29 1.33 2.99
N SER A 62 22.98 0.20 2.95
CA SER A 62 23.28 -0.60 4.15
C SER A 62 24.17 0.17 5.12
N ALA A 63 25.17 0.91 4.64
CA ALA A 63 26.01 1.77 5.48
C ALA A 63 25.20 2.92 6.14
N ILE A 64 24.25 3.51 5.42
CA ILE A 64 23.31 4.51 5.98
C ILE A 64 22.51 3.89 7.13
N TRP A 65 21.94 2.69 6.91
CA TRP A 65 21.16 1.99 7.93
C TRP A 65 21.99 1.60 9.15
N GLU A 66 23.20 1.08 8.96
CA GLU A 66 24.10 0.72 10.06
C GLU A 66 24.47 1.93 10.91
N LEU A 67 24.82 3.06 10.29
CA LEU A 67 25.12 4.28 11.03
C LEU A 67 23.87 4.82 11.74
N PHE A 68 22.74 4.86 11.06
CA PHE A 68 21.47 5.33 11.62
C PHE A 68 21.07 4.53 12.86
N THR A 69 21.00 3.20 12.74
CA THR A 69 20.59 2.29 13.82
C THR A 69 21.57 2.33 15.00
N LYS A 70 22.88 2.47 14.73
CA LYS A 70 23.91 2.67 15.75
C LYS A 70 23.66 3.95 16.54
N ARG A 71 23.46 5.09 15.87
CA ARG A 71 23.28 6.38 16.55
C ARG A 71 21.96 6.49 17.29
N VAL A 72 20.87 5.99 16.71
CA VAL A 72 19.57 5.89 17.39
C VAL A 72 19.68 5.13 18.70
N ARG A 73 20.47 4.05 18.73
CA ARG A 73 20.73 3.27 19.95
C ARG A 73 21.59 4.03 20.96
N GLU A 74 22.70 4.63 20.52
CA GLU A 74 23.61 5.41 21.39
C GLU A 74 22.93 6.61 22.05
N VAL A 75 22.02 7.27 21.33
CA VAL A 75 21.25 8.44 21.78
C VAL A 75 20.00 8.04 22.60
N GLY A 76 19.64 6.76 22.60
CA GLY A 76 18.47 6.24 23.33
C GLY A 76 17.13 6.56 22.65
N PHE A 77 17.11 6.81 21.34
CA PHE A 77 15.88 7.00 20.58
C PHE A 77 15.14 5.69 20.26
N SER A 78 15.74 4.52 20.49
CA SER A 78 15.11 3.23 20.15
C SER A 78 13.82 2.93 20.90
N GLN A 79 13.52 3.66 21.98
CA GLN A 79 12.26 3.57 22.74
C GLN A 79 11.13 4.44 22.15
N HIS A 80 11.36 5.05 21.00
CA HIS A 80 10.44 5.94 20.29
C HIS A 80 9.98 5.32 18.98
N ASP A 81 8.97 5.91 18.36
CA ASP A 81 8.60 5.59 16.98
C ASP A 81 9.66 6.19 16.04
N VAL A 82 10.63 5.37 15.61
CA VAL A 82 11.77 5.81 14.81
C VAL A 82 11.70 5.24 13.41
N THR A 83 11.82 6.10 12.39
CA THR A 83 11.80 5.71 10.99
C THR A 83 12.92 6.34 10.18
N LEU A 84 13.59 5.54 9.35
CA LEU A 84 14.44 6.01 8.27
C LEU A 84 13.67 5.92 6.95
N THR A 85 13.67 7.00 6.17
CA THR A 85 13.18 7.04 4.80
C THR A 85 14.34 7.40 3.88
N VAL A 86 14.68 6.55 2.92
CA VAL A 86 15.62 6.90 1.85
C VAL A 86 14.84 7.18 0.58
N VAL A 87 15.11 8.32 -0.08
CA VAL A 87 14.42 8.76 -1.29
C VAL A 87 15.43 8.89 -2.42
N ALA A 88 15.19 8.19 -3.51
CA ALA A 88 15.95 8.39 -4.74
C ALA A 88 15.36 9.55 -5.56
N PRO A 89 16.14 10.19 -6.45
CA PRO A 89 15.62 11.23 -7.32
C PRO A 89 14.54 10.66 -8.25
N CYS A 90 13.50 11.45 -8.52
CA CYS A 90 12.46 11.09 -9.46
C CYS A 90 13.05 10.87 -10.87
N THR A 91 12.81 9.71 -11.46
CA THR A 91 13.21 9.41 -12.85
C THR A 91 12.27 10.04 -13.88
N THR A 92 11.10 10.51 -13.43
CA THR A 92 10.06 11.15 -14.24
C THR A 92 9.83 12.56 -13.71
N GLN A 93 9.92 13.59 -14.57
CA GLN A 93 9.59 14.98 -14.23
C GLN A 93 8.09 15.22 -13.98
N ASP A 94 7.28 14.17 -14.08
CA ASP A 94 5.83 14.26 -13.94
C ASP A 94 5.48 14.37 -12.46
N THR A 95 4.91 15.52 -12.09
CA THR A 95 4.56 15.92 -10.71
C THR A 95 3.57 14.99 -10.00
N SER A 96 2.99 14.03 -10.72
CA SER A 96 2.10 12.99 -10.20
C SER A 96 2.84 11.74 -9.70
N SER A 97 4.07 11.50 -10.16
CA SER A 97 4.88 10.36 -9.74
C SER A 97 5.64 10.69 -8.46
N SER A 98 5.39 9.94 -7.39
CA SER A 98 6.23 10.02 -6.19
C SER A 98 7.59 9.40 -6.49
N CYS A 99 8.68 10.06 -6.08
CA CYS A 99 10.00 9.47 -6.25
C CYS A 99 10.09 8.17 -5.43
N SER A 100 10.85 7.21 -5.95
CA SER A 100 11.01 5.91 -5.27
C SER A 100 11.60 6.10 -3.88
N LYS A 101 11.08 5.36 -2.90
CA LYS A 101 11.58 5.43 -1.53
C LYS A 101 11.64 4.06 -0.84
N VAL A 102 12.52 3.94 0.13
CA VAL A 102 12.53 2.80 1.06
C VAL A 102 12.44 3.33 2.48
N THR A 103 11.38 2.94 3.19
CA THR A 103 11.10 3.36 4.56
C THR A 103 11.25 2.17 5.48
N SER A 104 11.92 2.33 6.61
CA SER A 104 12.08 1.28 7.60
C SER A 104 11.99 1.83 9.01
N ALA A 105 11.07 1.28 9.78
CA ALA A 105 10.95 1.53 11.20
C ALA A 105 12.04 0.76 11.99
N ILE A 106 12.39 1.28 13.16
CA ILE A 106 13.25 0.58 14.12
C ILE A 106 12.38 -0.35 14.96
N ASP A 107 12.85 -1.58 15.16
CA ASP A 107 12.31 -2.46 16.19
C ASP A 107 12.93 -2.11 17.54
N ALA A 108 12.14 -1.59 18.47
CA ALA A 108 12.60 -1.21 19.80
C ALA A 108 13.20 -2.39 20.59
N ASP A 109 12.72 -3.61 20.32
CA ASP A 109 13.09 -4.82 21.06
C ASP A 109 14.27 -5.57 20.42
N ALA A 110 14.65 -5.23 19.19
CA ALA A 110 15.70 -5.94 18.47
C ALA A 110 17.12 -5.60 18.97
N LYS A 111 17.84 -6.65 19.38
CA LYS A 111 19.28 -6.58 19.72
C LYS A 111 20.12 -6.10 18.54
N ARG A 112 19.77 -6.51 17.33
CA ARG A 112 20.36 -6.04 16.06
C ARG A 112 19.22 -5.82 15.08
N GLN A 113 19.21 -4.65 14.44
CA GLN A 113 18.21 -4.31 13.44
C GLN A 113 18.47 -5.14 12.16
N PRO A 114 17.47 -5.83 11.61
CA PRO A 114 17.61 -6.44 10.29
C PRO A 114 17.83 -5.34 9.25
N ALA A 115 18.61 -5.64 8.22
CA ALA A 115 18.75 -4.72 7.10
C ALA A 115 17.43 -4.68 6.31
N PRO A 116 16.95 -3.49 5.91
CA PRO A 116 15.88 -3.36 4.93
C PRO A 116 16.26 -4.04 3.61
N PRO A 117 15.27 -4.38 2.76
CA PRO A 117 15.50 -5.02 1.47
C PRO A 117 16.06 -4.04 0.42
N PHE A 118 17.21 -3.43 0.70
CA PHE A 118 17.83 -2.40 -0.14
C PHE A 118 18.25 -2.92 -1.51
N ALA A 119 18.76 -4.16 -1.58
CA ALA A 119 19.12 -4.78 -2.85
C ALA A 119 17.90 -4.94 -3.75
N ASP A 120 16.77 -5.39 -3.20
CA ASP A 120 15.52 -5.53 -3.94
C ASP A 120 14.95 -4.17 -4.36
N TRP A 121 14.99 -3.17 -3.47
CA TRP A 121 14.58 -1.80 -3.81
C TRP A 121 15.41 -1.22 -4.97
N VAL A 122 16.75 -1.35 -4.93
CA VAL A 122 17.62 -0.88 -6.02
C VAL A 122 17.29 -1.62 -7.33
N ARG A 123 17.13 -2.94 -7.29
CA ARG A 123 16.78 -3.76 -8.48
C ARG A 123 15.40 -3.39 -9.05
N LEU A 124 14.39 -3.18 -8.21
CA LEU A 124 13.05 -2.76 -8.64
C LEU A 124 13.09 -1.41 -9.38
N ARG A 125 13.79 -0.41 -8.83
CA ARG A 125 13.93 0.91 -9.47
C ARG A 125 14.62 0.86 -10.83
N GLN A 126 15.49 -0.12 -11.05
CA GLN A 126 16.22 -0.30 -12.29
C GLN A 126 15.44 -1.12 -13.33
N SER A 127 14.28 -1.67 -12.98
CA SER A 127 13.46 -2.44 -13.92
C SER A 127 12.87 -1.54 -15.01
N PRO A 128 12.94 -1.92 -16.31
CA PRO A 128 12.60 -1.03 -17.43
C PRO A 128 11.20 -0.40 -17.37
N ASN A 129 10.21 -1.14 -16.90
CA ASN A 129 8.80 -0.72 -16.87
C ASN A 129 8.39 -0.09 -15.53
N VAL A 130 9.29 -0.01 -14.55
CA VAL A 130 9.01 0.62 -13.26
C VAL A 130 9.28 2.12 -13.34
N GLY A 131 8.31 2.92 -12.90
CA GLY A 131 8.43 4.37 -12.72
C GLY A 131 8.77 4.77 -11.30
N SER A 132 8.21 4.08 -10.31
CA SER A 132 8.66 4.19 -8.93
C SER A 132 8.46 2.88 -8.17
N ALA A 133 9.29 2.66 -7.16
CA ALA A 133 9.21 1.53 -6.26
C ALA A 133 9.35 2.01 -4.82
N ASP A 134 8.36 1.67 -4.02
CA ASP A 134 8.29 2.01 -2.61
C ASP A 134 8.30 0.73 -1.77
N ILE A 135 9.25 0.58 -0.87
CA ILE A 135 9.25 -0.50 0.13
C ILE A 135 9.13 0.10 1.52
N THR A 136 8.17 -0.37 2.30
CA THR A 136 7.97 0.04 3.69
C THR A 136 8.06 -1.16 4.61
N THR A 137 8.92 -1.08 5.63
CA THR A 137 8.99 -2.04 6.72
C THR A 137 8.48 -1.37 8.00
N ALA A 138 7.36 -1.86 8.54
CA ALA A 138 6.73 -1.32 9.75
C ALA A 138 6.54 -2.41 10.80
N TYR A 139 6.80 -2.09 12.07
CA TYR A 139 6.60 -3.02 13.18
C TYR A 139 5.23 -2.77 13.82
N SER A 140 4.34 -3.74 13.72
CA SER A 140 3.01 -3.71 14.35
C SER A 140 2.66 -5.02 15.06
N GLY A 141 3.68 -5.79 15.46
CA GLY A 141 3.56 -7.13 16.03
C GLY A 141 4.92 -7.84 16.14
N PRO A 142 4.94 -9.16 16.37
CA PRO A 142 6.18 -9.92 16.59
C PRO A 142 7.06 -10.05 15.34
N ALA A 143 6.55 -9.68 14.17
CA ALA A 143 7.30 -9.63 12.91
C ALA A 143 6.99 -8.32 12.18
N PRO A 144 7.95 -7.76 11.43
CA PRO A 144 7.69 -6.58 10.61
C PRO A 144 6.71 -6.91 9.49
N ARG A 145 5.80 -5.97 9.23
CA ARG A 145 5.01 -5.96 8.01
C ARG A 145 5.82 -5.25 6.92
N VAL A 146 6.08 -5.95 5.83
CA VAL A 146 6.67 -5.39 4.62
C VAL A 146 5.55 -5.09 3.63
N THR A 147 5.55 -3.88 3.08
CA THR A 147 4.64 -3.45 2.01
C THR A 147 5.48 -2.96 0.85
N VAL A 148 5.13 -3.37 -0.37
CA VAL A 148 5.78 -2.97 -1.61
C VAL A 148 4.75 -2.35 -2.54
N ASP A 149 4.96 -1.11 -2.95
CA ASP A 149 4.14 -0.40 -3.94
C ASP A 149 4.99 -0.11 -5.17
N VAL A 150 4.53 -0.56 -6.34
CA VAL A 150 5.24 -0.42 -7.61
C VAL A 150 4.34 0.31 -8.59
N ALA A 151 4.80 1.49 -9.01
CA ALA A 151 4.16 2.23 -10.09
C ALA A 151 4.82 1.87 -11.42
N ILE A 152 4.04 1.46 -12.41
CA ILE A 152 4.53 1.04 -13.73
C ILE A 152 4.18 2.05 -14.82
N LYS A 153 5.12 2.18 -15.77
CA LYS A 153 4.97 2.96 -16.99
C LYS A 153 4.11 2.18 -17.99
N GLY A 154 3.34 2.88 -18.81
CA GLY A 154 2.69 2.26 -19.96
C GLY A 154 3.72 1.69 -20.94
N SER A 155 3.37 0.60 -21.62
CA SER A 155 4.25 -0.09 -22.58
C SER A 155 4.68 0.76 -23.78
N GLN A 156 4.03 1.92 -24.01
CA GLN A 156 4.39 2.86 -25.06
C GLN A 156 4.53 4.28 -24.48
N PRO A 157 5.53 5.07 -24.92
CA PRO A 157 5.65 6.47 -24.52
C PRO A 157 4.35 7.24 -24.82
N GLY A 158 3.83 7.94 -23.80
CA GLY A 158 2.59 8.74 -23.91
C GLY A 158 1.29 7.95 -23.83
N ARG A 159 1.33 6.62 -23.67
CA ARG A 159 0.13 5.80 -23.44
C ARG A 159 -0.08 5.58 -21.94
N THR A 160 -1.33 5.65 -21.50
CA THR A 160 -1.71 5.25 -20.14
C THR A 160 -1.46 3.76 -19.94
N THR A 161 -1.05 3.37 -18.74
CA THR A 161 -0.84 1.98 -18.36
C THR A 161 -2.11 1.15 -18.59
N ASP A 162 -1.97 0.05 -19.34
CA ASP A 162 -3.03 -0.94 -19.53
C ASP A 162 -2.97 -2.01 -18.44
N TYR A 163 -4.07 -2.70 -18.18
CA TYR A 163 -4.08 -3.77 -17.17
C TYR A 163 -3.10 -4.90 -17.52
N ARG A 164 -2.84 -5.16 -18.81
CA ARG A 164 -1.86 -6.15 -19.26
C ARG A 164 -0.42 -5.76 -18.94
N ASP A 165 -0.13 -4.46 -18.89
CA ASP A 165 1.18 -3.97 -18.45
C ASP A 165 1.40 -4.34 -16.97
N ILE A 166 0.34 -4.23 -16.15
CA ILE A 166 0.38 -4.62 -14.72
C ILE A 166 0.51 -6.12 -14.55
N THR A 167 -0.25 -6.94 -15.29
CA THR A 167 -0.10 -8.40 -15.23
C THR A 167 1.33 -8.82 -15.60
N THR A 168 1.88 -8.24 -16.66
CA THR A 168 3.24 -8.55 -17.12
C THR A 168 4.28 -8.16 -16.07
N ALA A 169 4.20 -6.94 -15.53
CA ALA A 169 5.08 -6.48 -14.47
C ALA A 169 4.95 -7.37 -13.23
N PHE A 170 3.73 -7.76 -12.87
CA PHE A 170 3.47 -8.61 -11.73
C PHE A 170 4.13 -9.99 -11.87
N HIS A 171 3.98 -10.66 -13.02
CA HIS A 171 4.64 -11.95 -13.26
C HIS A 171 6.16 -11.86 -13.20
N GLN A 172 6.73 -10.79 -13.76
CA GLN A 172 8.17 -10.55 -13.67
C GLN A 172 8.62 -10.36 -12.21
N ILE A 173 7.91 -9.51 -11.46
CA ILE A 173 8.24 -9.22 -10.06
C ILE A 173 8.13 -10.49 -9.20
N ALA A 174 7.08 -11.28 -9.38
CA ALA A 174 6.87 -12.52 -8.63
C ALA A 174 8.00 -13.54 -8.86
N GLY A 175 8.59 -13.58 -10.06
CA GLY A 175 9.75 -14.41 -10.37
C GLY A 175 11.07 -13.86 -9.81
N ASP A 176 11.29 -12.55 -9.93
CA ASP A 176 12.59 -11.92 -9.67
C ASP A 176 12.85 -11.56 -8.20
N PHE A 177 11.80 -11.52 -7.37
CA PHE A 177 11.82 -11.01 -5.99
C PHE A 177 11.21 -12.00 -4.97
N ALA A 178 11.63 -13.27 -5.03
CA ALA A 178 11.15 -14.32 -4.12
C ALA A 178 11.33 -14.01 -2.62
N ALA A 179 12.35 -13.21 -2.25
CA ALA A 179 12.58 -12.77 -0.87
C ALA A 179 11.47 -11.86 -0.31
N LEU A 180 10.66 -11.25 -1.19
CA LEU A 180 9.53 -10.39 -0.86
C LEU A 180 8.18 -11.09 -1.07
N SER A 181 8.19 -12.41 -1.19
CA SER A 181 7.00 -13.23 -1.49
C SER A 181 5.93 -13.21 -0.40
N ASP A 182 6.25 -12.81 0.83
CA ASP A 182 5.30 -12.64 1.94
C ASP A 182 4.82 -11.19 2.12
N ALA A 183 5.42 -10.22 1.41
CA ALA A 183 5.07 -8.81 1.54
C ALA A 183 3.64 -8.51 1.06
N ALA A 184 3.05 -7.43 1.56
CA ALA A 184 1.85 -6.84 0.96
C ALA A 184 2.26 -6.14 -0.34
N TRP A 185 1.60 -6.42 -1.46
CA TRP A 185 1.94 -5.82 -2.75
C TRP A 185 0.89 -4.84 -3.24
N ARG A 186 1.32 -3.81 -3.96
CA ARG A 186 0.49 -2.99 -4.83
C ARG A 186 1.27 -2.75 -6.13
N VAL A 187 0.61 -2.98 -7.25
CA VAL A 187 1.12 -2.66 -8.58
C VAL A 187 0.05 -1.86 -9.31
N GLY A 188 0.40 -0.65 -9.75
CA GLY A 188 -0.52 0.30 -10.37
C GLY A 188 0.19 1.21 -11.37
N PRO A 189 -0.54 2.11 -12.03
CA PRO A 189 0.04 3.05 -12.97
C PRO A 189 0.85 4.13 -12.26
N VAL A 190 1.82 4.70 -12.97
CA VAL A 190 2.48 5.95 -12.55
C VAL A 190 1.50 7.13 -12.50
N VAL A 191 0.51 7.15 -13.40
CA VAL A 191 -0.48 8.23 -13.50
C VAL A 191 -1.89 7.65 -13.35
N GLY A 192 -2.66 8.21 -12.43
CA GLY A 192 -4.03 7.77 -12.14
C GLY A 192 -4.10 6.69 -11.06
N ALA A 193 -5.33 6.28 -10.72
CA ALA A 193 -5.57 5.29 -9.67
C ALA A 193 -5.87 3.87 -10.22
N TYR A 194 -6.13 3.76 -11.52
CA TYR A 194 -6.63 2.55 -12.17
C TYR A 194 -5.94 2.32 -13.52
N PRO A 195 -5.76 1.07 -13.96
CA PRO A 195 -6.07 -0.18 -13.23
C PRO A 195 -5.03 -0.45 -12.12
N ALA A 196 -5.35 -1.20 -11.07
CA ALA A 196 -4.36 -1.54 -10.05
C ALA A 196 -4.64 -2.89 -9.39
N LEU A 197 -3.59 -3.62 -9.02
CA LEU A 197 -3.67 -4.89 -8.33
C LEU A 197 -2.96 -4.78 -6.98
N SER A 198 -3.60 -5.22 -5.91
CA SER A 198 -3.00 -5.19 -4.57
C SER A 198 -3.30 -6.46 -3.79
N THR A 199 -2.36 -6.86 -2.93
CA THR A 199 -2.51 -7.94 -1.96
C THR A 199 -2.10 -7.51 -0.56
N GLU A 200 -2.76 -8.08 0.45
CA GLU A 200 -2.39 -7.81 1.84
C GLU A 200 -1.23 -8.66 2.37
N GLN A 201 -1.04 -9.84 1.79
CA GLN A 201 0.00 -10.76 2.16
C GLN A 201 0.35 -11.63 0.96
N GLY A 202 1.62 -11.59 0.61
CA GLY A 202 2.25 -12.29 -0.48
C GLY A 202 1.72 -12.00 -1.88
N PHE A 203 2.26 -12.73 -2.85
CA PHE A 203 1.89 -12.61 -4.25
C PHE A 203 0.47 -13.18 -4.51
N PRO A 204 -0.37 -12.51 -5.33
CA PRO A 204 -1.64 -13.08 -5.78
C PRO A 204 -1.44 -14.41 -6.52
N ASP A 205 -2.37 -15.33 -6.29
CA ASP A 205 -2.48 -16.59 -7.05
C ASP A 205 -2.76 -16.32 -8.54
N ILE A 206 -2.33 -17.21 -9.43
CA ILE A 206 -2.53 -17.06 -10.88
C ILE A 206 -4.03 -16.96 -11.26
N SER A 207 -4.90 -17.66 -10.54
CA SER A 207 -6.35 -17.60 -10.73
C SER A 207 -6.93 -16.23 -10.35
N VAL A 208 -6.34 -15.60 -9.33
CA VAL A 208 -6.68 -14.24 -8.89
C VAL A 208 -6.24 -13.21 -9.93
N VAL A 209 -5.03 -13.35 -10.47
CA VAL A 209 -4.54 -12.49 -11.56
C VAL A 209 -5.44 -12.61 -12.79
N ALA A 210 -5.79 -13.84 -13.19
CA ALA A 210 -6.69 -14.07 -14.33
C ALA A 210 -8.10 -13.49 -14.12
N LEU A 211 -8.65 -13.57 -12.91
CA LEU A 211 -9.92 -12.90 -12.58
C LEU A 211 -9.78 -11.39 -12.72
N TRP A 212 -8.71 -10.81 -12.17
CA TRP A 212 -8.46 -9.37 -12.23
C TRP A 212 -8.34 -8.87 -13.68
N GLU A 213 -7.68 -9.62 -14.56
CA GLU A 213 -7.64 -9.30 -15.99
C GLU A 213 -9.02 -9.31 -16.64
N ARG A 214 -9.84 -10.33 -16.35
CA ARG A 214 -11.22 -10.42 -16.87
C ARG A 214 -12.09 -9.26 -16.39
N LEU A 215 -11.93 -8.84 -15.13
CA LEU A 215 -12.61 -7.66 -14.59
C LEU A 215 -12.19 -6.38 -15.31
N ASN A 216 -10.89 -6.21 -15.55
CA ASN A 216 -10.33 -5.05 -16.24
C ASN A 216 -10.63 -5.01 -17.74
N ALA A 217 -10.87 -6.16 -18.37
CA ALA A 217 -11.36 -6.24 -19.73
C ALA A 217 -12.81 -5.71 -19.88
N VAL A 218 -13.59 -5.68 -18.79
CA VAL A 218 -14.93 -5.08 -18.76
C VAL A 218 -14.83 -3.57 -18.51
N ALA A 219 -14.12 -3.17 -17.46
CA ALA A 219 -13.82 -1.78 -17.15
C ALA A 219 -12.56 -1.67 -16.27
N PRO A 220 -11.75 -0.60 -16.39
CA PRO A 220 -10.61 -0.39 -15.51
C PRO A 220 -11.00 -0.55 -14.03
N THR A 221 -10.17 -1.24 -13.26
CA THR A 221 -10.52 -1.71 -11.91
C THR A 221 -9.29 -1.66 -11.00
N SER A 222 -9.46 -1.25 -9.75
CA SER A 222 -8.51 -1.57 -8.69
C SER A 222 -9.04 -2.75 -7.87
N ALA A 223 -8.24 -3.79 -7.71
CA ALA A 223 -8.61 -4.90 -6.85
C ALA A 223 -7.61 -5.05 -5.73
N ARG A 224 -8.12 -5.26 -4.53
CA ARG A 224 -7.37 -5.64 -3.34
C ARG A 224 -7.78 -7.04 -2.92
N PHE A 225 -6.91 -7.99 -3.19
CA PHE A 225 -7.09 -9.36 -2.74
C PHE A 225 -6.53 -9.51 -1.32
N THR A 226 -7.38 -9.87 -0.38
CA THR A 226 -7.00 -10.06 1.01
C THR A 226 -7.19 -11.53 1.37
N ALA A 227 -6.11 -12.22 1.75
CA ALA A 227 -6.22 -13.56 2.31
C ALA A 227 -6.44 -13.43 3.82
N ARG A 228 -7.62 -12.99 4.24
CA ARG A 228 -8.00 -13.02 5.67
C ARG A 228 -8.92 -14.19 5.91
N SER A 229 -8.56 -15.05 6.85
CA SER A 229 -9.56 -15.86 7.55
C SER A 229 -10.49 -14.90 8.27
N ALA A 230 -11.76 -14.87 7.89
CA ALA A 230 -12.76 -14.08 8.58
C ALA A 230 -12.78 -14.44 10.07
N HIS A 231 -12.42 -13.47 10.91
CA HIS A 231 -12.49 -13.59 12.36
C HIS A 231 -13.94 -13.30 12.80
N LYS A 232 -14.45 -14.11 13.73
CA LYS A 232 -15.84 -14.07 14.24
C LYS A 232 -16.16 -12.80 15.06
N ASP A 233 -15.15 -11.97 15.31
CA ASP A 233 -15.10 -10.94 16.33
C ASP A 233 -14.97 -9.51 15.77
N GLN A 234 -14.97 -9.32 14.45
CA GLN A 234 -15.29 -8.02 13.88
C GLN A 234 -16.81 -7.81 13.99
N LYS A 235 -17.22 -6.91 14.89
CA LYS A 235 -18.62 -6.52 15.13
C LYS A 235 -19.38 -6.05 13.86
N ASP A 236 -18.66 -5.85 12.75
CA ASP A 236 -19.20 -5.40 11.46
C ASP A 236 -18.94 -6.38 10.29
N VAL A 237 -18.46 -7.61 10.55
CA VAL A 237 -18.32 -8.64 9.49
C VAL A 237 -19.42 -9.68 9.63
N GLN A 238 -20.51 -9.45 8.91
CA GLN A 238 -21.55 -10.44 8.66
C GLN A 238 -20.96 -11.56 7.80
N TYR A 239 -20.72 -12.70 8.44
CA TYR A 239 -20.52 -14.05 7.89
C TYR A 239 -19.85 -14.16 6.51
N SER A 240 -18.53 -14.15 6.50
CA SER A 240 -17.78 -14.91 5.49
C SER A 240 -16.99 -15.98 6.25
N THR A 241 -16.92 -17.20 5.74
CA THR A 241 -16.04 -18.27 6.28
C THR A 241 -14.89 -18.57 5.31
N ALA A 242 -14.67 -17.72 4.30
CA ALA A 242 -13.66 -17.99 3.30
C ALA A 242 -12.25 -17.63 3.76
N ARG A 243 -11.29 -18.38 3.21
CA ARG A 243 -9.85 -18.13 3.36
C ARG A 243 -9.36 -16.94 2.52
N HIS A 244 -10.15 -16.49 1.55
CA HIS A 244 -9.84 -15.38 0.67
C HIS A 244 -11.04 -14.43 0.59
N TYR A 245 -10.75 -13.15 0.71
CA TYR A 245 -11.70 -12.06 0.65
C TYR A 245 -11.23 -11.09 -0.44
N LEU A 246 -12.03 -10.97 -1.48
CA LEU A 246 -11.77 -10.04 -2.57
C LEU A 246 -12.49 -8.73 -2.27
N ASN A 247 -11.73 -7.68 -1.96
CA ASN A 247 -12.27 -6.32 -1.96
C ASN A 247 -11.93 -5.67 -3.29
N THR A 248 -12.94 -5.40 -4.11
CA THR A 248 -12.71 -4.75 -5.40
C THR A 248 -13.32 -3.35 -5.37
N THR A 249 -12.46 -2.34 -5.43
CA THR A 249 -12.85 -0.93 -5.54
C THR A 249 -12.61 -0.49 -6.99
N TYR A 250 -13.69 -0.36 -7.75
CA TYR A 250 -13.62 -0.15 -9.19
C TYR A 250 -13.30 1.30 -9.58
N ALA A 251 -12.86 1.47 -10.83
CA ALA A 251 -12.58 2.79 -11.38
C ALA A 251 -13.78 3.70 -11.26
N GLU A 252 -13.52 4.94 -10.89
CA GLU A 252 -14.48 6.01 -11.08
C GLU A 252 -14.83 6.06 -12.57
N VAL A 253 -16.10 5.83 -12.90
CA VAL A 253 -16.64 6.14 -14.22
C VAL A 253 -17.55 7.37 -14.06
N PRO A 254 -16.97 8.57 -13.83
CA PRO A 254 -17.71 9.76 -13.41
C PRO A 254 -18.67 10.29 -14.48
N THR A 255 -18.64 9.73 -15.69
CA THR A 255 -19.57 10.05 -16.78
C THR A 255 -20.54 8.92 -17.10
N ALA A 256 -20.48 7.78 -16.39
CA ALA A 256 -21.37 6.66 -16.63
C ALA A 256 -22.81 7.01 -16.25
N THR A 257 -23.70 6.78 -17.21
CA THR A 257 -25.15 6.74 -16.97
C THR A 257 -25.51 5.55 -16.07
N GLU A 258 -26.69 5.61 -15.46
CA GLU A 258 -27.19 4.51 -14.63
C GLU A 258 -27.28 3.18 -15.39
N ALA A 259 -27.68 3.21 -16.66
CA ALA A 259 -27.73 2.03 -17.52
C ALA A 259 -26.33 1.44 -17.78
N GLN A 260 -25.32 2.29 -17.98
CA GLN A 260 -23.92 1.85 -18.12
C GLN A 260 -23.40 1.25 -16.82
N LEU A 261 -23.65 1.90 -15.67
CA LEU A 261 -23.29 1.36 -14.35
C LEU A 261 -23.93 -0.02 -14.11
N ARG A 262 -25.21 -0.17 -14.44
CA ARG A 262 -25.92 -1.45 -14.34
C ARG A 262 -25.26 -2.53 -15.21
N GLY A 263 -24.95 -2.22 -16.47
CA GLY A 263 -24.31 -3.17 -17.39
C GLY A 263 -22.92 -3.60 -16.91
N LEU A 264 -22.11 -2.65 -16.43
CA LEU A 264 -20.79 -2.93 -15.86
C LEU A 264 -20.88 -3.78 -14.58
N ALA A 265 -21.79 -3.42 -13.67
CA ALA A 265 -22.01 -4.17 -12.44
C ALA A 265 -22.44 -5.61 -12.69
N LEU A 266 -23.42 -5.83 -13.57
CA LEU A 266 -23.85 -7.18 -13.95
C LEU A 266 -22.69 -8.01 -14.52
N ALA A 267 -21.94 -7.46 -15.47
CA ALA A 267 -20.85 -8.18 -16.12
C ALA A 267 -19.74 -8.57 -15.11
N GLN A 268 -19.36 -7.66 -14.21
CA GLN A 268 -18.32 -7.91 -13.22
C GLN A 268 -18.81 -8.82 -12.08
N LEU A 269 -20.03 -8.64 -11.58
CA LEU A 269 -20.60 -9.49 -10.53
C LEU A 269 -20.81 -10.94 -11.01
N GLU A 270 -21.15 -11.17 -12.29
CA GLU A 270 -21.16 -12.53 -12.84
C GLU A 270 -19.77 -13.18 -12.87
N LEU A 271 -18.72 -12.42 -13.21
CA LEU A 271 -17.34 -12.93 -13.15
C LEU A 271 -16.94 -13.31 -11.72
N LEU A 272 -17.29 -12.46 -10.75
CA LEU A 272 -17.01 -12.71 -9.34
C LEU A 272 -17.82 -13.89 -8.78
N LYS A 273 -19.09 -14.02 -9.16
CA LYS A 273 -19.95 -15.15 -8.80
C LYS A 273 -19.39 -16.47 -9.35
N GLN A 274 -18.90 -16.49 -10.60
CA GLN A 274 -18.24 -17.66 -11.19
C GLN A 274 -16.94 -18.02 -10.47
N PHE A 275 -16.20 -17.03 -9.97
CA PHE A 275 -15.00 -17.26 -9.17
C PHE A 275 -15.31 -17.90 -7.81
N GLY A 276 -16.52 -17.65 -7.27
CA GLY A 276 -17.07 -18.39 -6.13
C GLY A 276 -16.44 -18.07 -4.77
N GLN A 277 -15.64 -17.01 -4.68
CA GLN A 277 -15.13 -16.50 -3.40
C GLN A 277 -16.02 -15.36 -2.90
N PRO A 278 -16.25 -15.24 -1.57
CA PRO A 278 -16.93 -14.09 -1.02
C PRO A 278 -16.06 -12.84 -1.09
N GLY A 279 -16.70 -11.69 -1.04
CA GLY A 279 -16.01 -10.42 -1.18
C GLY A 279 -16.96 -9.23 -1.20
N ILE A 280 -16.38 -8.04 -1.27
CA ILE A 280 -17.13 -6.80 -1.50
C ILE A 280 -16.79 -6.30 -2.90
N TYR A 281 -17.85 -5.98 -3.63
CA TYR A 281 -17.83 -5.30 -4.91
C TYR A 281 -18.25 -3.84 -4.69
N GLU A 282 -17.43 -2.87 -5.10
CA GLU A 282 -17.73 -1.43 -5.01
C GLU A 282 -17.52 -0.71 -6.35
N LEU A 283 -18.59 -0.37 -7.06
CA LEU A 283 -18.52 0.43 -8.29
C LEU A 283 -18.97 1.86 -8.04
N HIS A 284 -18.13 2.82 -8.40
CA HIS A 284 -18.42 4.25 -8.25
C HIS A 284 -18.63 4.93 -9.61
N GLY A 285 -19.82 5.49 -9.81
CA GLY A 285 -20.10 6.49 -10.84
C GLY A 285 -20.14 7.91 -10.28
N ASN A 286 -20.66 8.85 -11.05
CA ASN A 286 -20.69 10.28 -10.65
C ASN A 286 -21.43 10.54 -9.32
N LYS A 287 -22.68 10.09 -9.25
CA LYS A 287 -23.61 10.32 -8.13
C LYS A 287 -24.21 9.03 -7.58
N THR A 288 -23.74 7.90 -8.10
CA THR A 288 -24.30 6.58 -7.85
C THR A 288 -23.16 5.64 -7.57
N SER A 289 -23.27 4.89 -6.48
CA SER A 289 -22.43 3.73 -6.21
C SER A 289 -23.26 2.45 -6.29
N VAL A 290 -22.57 1.34 -6.47
CA VAL A 290 -23.10 -0.01 -6.32
C VAL A 290 -22.17 -0.73 -5.36
N THR A 291 -22.69 -1.10 -4.19
CA THR A 291 -21.96 -1.95 -3.24
C THR A 291 -22.70 -3.26 -3.06
N VAL A 292 -21.98 -4.38 -3.22
CA VAL A 292 -22.56 -5.74 -3.12
C VAL A 292 -21.63 -6.65 -2.33
N TRP A 293 -22.21 -7.40 -1.39
CA TRP A 293 -21.50 -8.41 -0.59
C TRP A 293 -21.73 -9.81 -1.17
N LEU A 294 -20.74 -10.36 -1.86
CA LEU A 294 -20.80 -11.71 -2.39
C LEU A 294 -20.57 -12.74 -1.29
N GLY A 295 -21.42 -13.77 -1.25
CA GLY A 295 -21.35 -14.84 -0.24
C GLY A 295 -21.74 -14.40 1.18
N GLY A 296 -22.41 -13.25 1.31
CA GLY A 296 -22.97 -12.71 2.55
C GLY A 296 -23.96 -11.59 2.23
N CYS A 297 -24.27 -10.72 3.19
CA CYS A 297 -25.00 -9.48 2.90
C CYS A 297 -24.69 -8.36 3.89
N MET A 298 -24.83 -7.11 3.44
CA MET A 298 -24.55 -5.92 4.26
C MET A 298 -25.59 -5.69 5.38
N GLY A 299 -26.76 -6.34 5.32
CA GLY A 299 -27.91 -6.03 6.18
C GLY A 299 -28.72 -4.82 5.71
N GLU A 300 -29.64 -4.31 6.55
CA GLU A 300 -30.39 -3.09 6.27
C GLU A 300 -29.48 -1.86 6.37
N MET A 301 -29.51 -1.00 5.34
CA MET A 301 -28.78 0.26 5.36
C MET A 301 -29.54 1.33 6.16
N PRO A 302 -28.83 2.23 6.86
CA PRO A 302 -29.45 3.39 7.50
C PRO A 302 -30.32 4.17 6.51
N PRO A 303 -31.49 4.70 6.91
CA PRO A 303 -32.39 5.45 6.02
C PRO A 303 -31.75 6.67 5.33
N SER A 304 -30.67 7.21 5.90
CA SER A 304 -29.86 8.30 5.35
C SER A 304 -28.98 7.88 4.17
N LEU A 305 -28.74 6.57 3.98
CA LEU A 305 -28.02 5.95 2.88
C LEU A 305 -29.05 5.26 1.97
N ARG A 306 -29.77 6.04 1.16
CA ARG A 306 -30.66 5.46 0.14
C ARG A 306 -29.80 4.82 -0.96
N SER A 307 -29.85 3.49 -1.09
CA SER A 307 -29.29 2.79 -2.26
C SER A 307 -29.90 3.33 -3.54
N SER A 308 -29.09 3.43 -4.59
CA SER A 308 -29.61 3.61 -5.93
C SER A 308 -30.48 2.42 -6.37
N ALA A 309 -31.33 2.59 -7.38
CA ALA A 309 -32.14 1.50 -7.92
C ALA A 309 -31.27 0.35 -8.44
N VAL A 310 -30.13 0.68 -9.09
CA VAL A 310 -29.15 -0.30 -9.57
C VAL A 310 -28.51 -1.06 -8.40
N GLU A 311 -28.11 -0.36 -7.33
CA GLU A 311 -27.54 -1.04 -6.16
C GLU A 311 -28.56 -1.99 -5.53
N ALA A 312 -29.81 -1.56 -5.33
CA ALA A 312 -30.86 -2.42 -4.77
C ALA A 312 -31.09 -3.68 -5.63
N GLU A 313 -31.08 -3.54 -6.96
CA GLU A 313 -31.19 -4.67 -7.89
C GLU A 313 -30.01 -5.63 -7.78
N MET A 314 -28.77 -5.11 -7.81
CA MET A 314 -27.58 -5.94 -7.72
C MET A 314 -27.52 -6.67 -6.38
N ARG A 315 -27.84 -5.98 -5.28
CA ARG A 315 -27.88 -6.60 -3.95
C ARG A 315 -28.91 -7.72 -3.87
N ALA A 316 -30.12 -7.50 -4.38
CA ALA A 316 -31.16 -8.53 -4.42
C ALA A 316 -30.79 -9.77 -5.24
N THR A 317 -29.89 -9.62 -6.22
CA THR A 317 -29.49 -10.69 -7.14
C THR A 317 -28.27 -11.48 -6.64
N TYR A 318 -27.31 -10.80 -6.00
CA TYR A 318 -25.99 -11.36 -5.70
C TYR A 318 -25.69 -11.53 -4.20
N GLU A 319 -26.38 -10.82 -3.30
CA GLU A 319 -26.22 -11.02 -1.86
C GLU A 319 -27.00 -12.25 -1.39
N THR A 320 -26.50 -12.91 -0.36
CA THR A 320 -27.18 -14.04 0.30
C THR A 320 -27.33 -13.73 1.79
N CYS A 321 -28.48 -13.17 2.16
CA CYS A 321 -28.79 -12.88 3.57
C CYS A 321 -29.31 -14.12 4.32
N PRO A 322 -28.87 -14.35 5.57
CA PRO A 322 -29.58 -15.25 6.48
C PRO A 322 -31.04 -14.78 6.64
N ARG A 323 -31.98 -15.71 6.65
CA ARG A 323 -33.38 -15.46 6.99
C ARG A 323 -33.59 -15.40 8.50
#